data_AF-A0A9D6VNB5-F1
#
_entry.id   AF-A0A9D6VNB5-F1
#
_cell.length_a   1.000
_cell.length_b   1.000
_cell.length_c   1.000
_cell.angle_alpha   90.00
_cell.angle_beta   90.00
_cell.angle_gamma   90.00
#
_symmetry.space_group_name_H-M   'P 1'
#
loop_
_entity.id
_entity.type
_entity.pdbx_description
1 polymer ?
#
loop_
_entity_poly.entity_id
_entity_poly.type
_entity_poly.pdbx_seq_one_letter_code
_entity_poly.pdbx_strand_id
1 'polypeptide(L)'
;MSILNISAYRFVPLSDLPALRSQFQSFCRQQAFKGTVVLSEEGVNIMLAGSSATIQAFKAFLETFDAFRGMTYKESSSDTLPFKRMLVKVKRALTPFDVPVKVSAETANYLPPAQLKHWLDTQKDMVLLDTRNEYEIEVGTFKTAASLNLKHFCEFTDAIVHLPEALKSQPVVTYCTGGIRCEKIVPFLREKGFKEVYQLEGGILQYFHDCGEAHFEGACYVFDERVSIRKADTL
;
A
#
# COMPACT_ATOMS: atom_id res chain seq x y z
N MET A 1 12.31 -24.48 2.40
CA MET A 1 11.04 -24.12 3.07
C MET A 1 10.67 -22.75 2.57
N SER A 2 9.46 -22.56 2.04
CA SER A 2 9.02 -21.27 1.55
C SER A 2 8.89 -20.27 2.71
N ILE A 3 9.36 -19.04 2.48
CA ILE A 3 9.18 -17.91 3.39
C ILE A 3 7.85 -17.24 3.05
N LEU A 4 7.03 -16.98 4.08
CA LEU A 4 5.79 -16.23 3.98
C LEU A 4 6.08 -14.75 4.21
N ASN A 5 5.70 -13.93 3.25
CA ASN A 5 5.79 -12.47 3.30
C ASN A 5 4.40 -11.89 3.49
N ILE A 6 4.27 -10.94 4.41
CA ILE A 6 3.04 -10.19 4.64
C ILE A 6 3.24 -8.69 4.45
N SER A 7 2.24 -8.02 3.90
CA SER A 7 2.11 -6.57 3.92
C SER A 7 0.73 -6.18 4.45
N ALA A 8 0.69 -5.24 5.39
CA ALA A 8 -0.56 -4.74 5.96
C ALA A 8 -0.37 -3.30 6.44
N TYR A 9 -1.45 -2.53 6.46
CA TYR A 9 -1.49 -1.23 7.11
C TYR A 9 -2.87 -0.99 7.70
N ARG A 10 -2.94 -0.06 8.64
CA ARG A 10 -4.21 0.46 9.15
C ARG A 10 -4.03 1.89 9.60
N PHE A 11 -4.92 2.75 9.12
CA PHE A 11 -5.09 4.09 9.67
C PHE A 11 -6.02 4.00 10.88
N VAL A 12 -5.47 4.23 12.05
CA VAL A 12 -6.19 4.23 13.34
C VAL A 12 -5.41 5.15 14.29
N PRO A 13 -6.07 6.07 15.01
CA PRO A 13 -5.38 6.93 15.95
C PRO A 13 -4.63 6.10 16.99
N LEU A 14 -3.32 6.34 17.14
CA LEU A 14 -2.47 5.71 18.13
C LEU A 14 -1.90 6.74 19.09
N SER A 15 -1.86 6.38 20.36
CA SER A 15 -1.23 7.13 21.44
C SER A 15 -0.11 6.31 22.09
N ASP A 16 0.74 6.98 22.86
CA ASP A 16 1.88 6.36 23.57
C ASP A 16 2.74 5.45 22.66
N LEU A 17 3.15 6.00 21.51
CA LEU A 17 3.99 5.32 20.53
C LEU A 17 5.29 4.74 21.14
N PRO A 18 5.96 5.39 22.12
CA PRO A 18 7.13 4.80 22.78
C PRO A 18 6.82 3.49 23.51
N ALA A 19 5.72 3.41 24.26
CA ALA A 19 5.32 2.18 24.94
C ALA A 19 4.91 1.11 23.92
N LEU A 20 4.10 1.47 22.93
CA LEU A 20 3.67 0.55 21.87
C LEU A 20 4.87 -0.02 21.10
N ARG A 21 5.83 0.84 20.73
CA ARG A 21 7.09 0.41 20.09
C ARG A 21 7.84 -0.60 20.96
N SER A 22 7.90 -0.38 22.27
CA SER A 22 8.60 -1.27 23.21
C SER A 22 7.93 -2.65 23.31
N GLN A 23 6.59 -2.71 23.27
CA GLN A 23 5.83 -3.97 23.22
C GLN A 23 6.12 -4.73 21.92
N PHE A 24 6.05 -4.05 20.76
CA PHE A 24 6.39 -4.64 19.47
C PHE A 24 7.84 -5.15 19.43
N GLN A 25 8.80 -4.37 19.94
CA GLN A 25 10.19 -4.78 19.99
C GLN A 25 10.40 -6.01 20.86
N SER A 26 9.75 -6.06 22.03
CA SER A 26 9.84 -7.22 22.94
C SER A 26 9.30 -8.48 22.27
N PHE A 27 8.14 -8.39 21.62
CA PHE A 27 7.58 -9.51 20.84
C PHE A 27 8.52 -9.94 19.71
N CYS A 28 8.95 -8.99 18.87
CA CYS A 28 9.76 -9.28 17.68
C CYS A 28 11.13 -9.89 18.02
N ARG A 29 11.74 -9.56 19.16
CA ARG A 29 13.03 -10.12 19.59
C ARG A 29 12.98 -11.62 19.85
N GLN A 30 11.81 -12.15 20.15
CA GLN A 30 11.61 -13.57 20.44
C GLN A 30 11.28 -14.39 19.17
N GLN A 31 11.21 -13.74 18.01
CA GLN A 31 10.72 -14.33 16.77
C GLN A 31 11.81 -14.38 15.71
N ALA A 32 11.77 -15.41 14.86
CA ALA A 32 12.72 -15.61 13.77
C ALA A 32 12.25 -15.01 12.43
N PHE A 33 11.44 -13.95 12.45
CA PHE A 33 11.06 -13.19 11.26
C PHE A 33 11.87 -11.89 11.11
N LYS A 34 11.85 -11.31 9.92
CA LYS A 34 12.49 -10.02 9.62
C LYS A 34 11.52 -9.10 8.89
N GLY A 35 11.85 -7.81 8.82
CA GLY A 35 11.01 -6.83 8.16
C GLY A 35 10.95 -5.50 8.90
N THR A 36 9.91 -4.73 8.64
CA THR A 36 9.70 -3.41 9.24
C THR A 36 8.25 -3.26 9.71
N VAL A 37 8.09 -2.81 10.95
CA VAL A 37 6.86 -2.20 11.46
C VAL A 37 7.12 -0.71 11.63
N VAL A 38 6.27 0.12 11.04
CA VAL A 38 6.22 1.56 11.22
C VAL A 38 4.99 1.90 12.04
N LEU A 39 5.19 2.60 13.14
CA LEU A 39 4.16 3.18 14.00
C LEU A 39 4.19 4.71 13.84
N SER A 40 3.01 5.31 13.86
CA SER A 40 2.82 6.76 13.87
C SER A 40 1.48 7.07 14.54
N GLU A 41 1.21 8.34 14.83
CA GLU A 41 -0.06 8.74 15.44
C GLU A 41 -1.26 8.43 14.52
N GLU A 42 -1.03 8.33 13.20
CA GLU A 42 -2.06 7.96 12.22
C GLU A 42 -2.28 6.44 12.09
N GLY A 43 -1.45 5.58 12.69
CA GLY A 43 -1.64 4.13 12.66
C GLY A 43 -0.38 3.28 12.51
N VAL A 44 -0.51 2.16 11.80
CA VAL A 44 0.56 1.15 11.61
C VAL A 44 0.74 0.75 10.14
N ASN A 45 1.98 0.50 9.72
CA ASN A 45 2.34 -0.09 8.43
C ASN A 45 3.37 -1.22 8.64
N ILE A 46 3.15 -2.36 8.01
CA ILE A 46 3.79 -3.64 8.32
C ILE A 46 4.23 -4.29 7.02
N MET A 47 5.50 -4.68 6.98
CA MET A 47 6.08 -5.56 5.97
C MET A 47 6.97 -6.55 6.69
N LEU A 48 6.60 -7.84 6.70
CA LEU A 48 7.33 -8.88 7.43
C LEU A 48 7.50 -10.12 6.57
N ALA A 49 8.56 -10.88 6.86
CA ALA A 49 8.80 -12.17 6.26
C ALA A 49 9.33 -13.16 7.29
N GLY A 50 8.80 -14.39 7.28
CA GLY A 50 9.13 -15.43 8.24
C GLY A 50 8.59 -16.79 7.83
N SER A 51 8.69 -17.78 8.71
CA SER A 51 7.93 -19.01 8.54
C SER A 51 6.44 -18.73 8.78
N SER A 52 5.56 -19.59 8.24
CA SER A 52 4.12 -19.48 8.50
C SER A 52 3.83 -19.40 10.01
N ALA A 53 4.49 -20.23 10.82
CA ALA A 53 4.31 -20.22 12.27
C ALA A 53 4.65 -18.86 12.93
N THR A 54 5.77 -18.22 12.55
CA THR A 54 6.15 -16.94 13.16
C THR A 54 5.28 -15.78 12.66
N ILE A 55 4.81 -15.84 11.41
CA ILE A 55 3.83 -14.89 10.88
C ILE A 55 2.47 -15.03 11.58
N GLN A 56 1.98 -16.25 11.80
CA GLN A 56 0.72 -16.46 12.53
C GLN A 56 0.83 -15.99 13.98
N ALA A 57 1.98 -16.22 14.64
CA ALA A 57 2.24 -15.68 15.97
C ALA A 57 2.18 -14.13 15.98
N PHE A 58 2.74 -13.48 14.96
CA PHE A 58 2.67 -12.02 14.83
C PHE A 58 1.24 -11.51 14.60
N LYS A 59 0.45 -12.19 13.76
CA LYS A 59 -0.97 -11.86 13.58
C LYS A 59 -1.75 -12.01 14.88
N ALA A 60 -1.55 -13.10 15.61
CA ALA A 60 -2.18 -13.31 16.91
C ALA A 60 -1.78 -12.24 17.94
N PHE A 61 -0.51 -11.80 17.92
CA PHE A 61 -0.06 -10.66 18.73
C PHE A 61 -0.78 -9.36 18.35
N LEU A 62 -1.00 -9.08 17.07
CA LEU A 62 -1.78 -7.90 16.66
C LEU A 62 -3.23 -7.95 17.14
N GLU A 63 -3.87 -9.12 17.15
CA GLU A 63 -5.24 -9.29 17.64
C GLU A 63 -5.40 -8.98 19.14
N THR A 64 -4.29 -8.91 19.92
CA THR A 64 -4.36 -8.48 21.32
C THR A 64 -4.61 -6.98 21.49
N PHE A 65 -4.44 -6.18 20.43
CA PHE A 65 -4.68 -4.75 20.43
C PHE A 65 -6.01 -4.44 19.75
N ASP A 66 -6.94 -3.80 20.47
CA ASP A 66 -8.24 -3.42 19.90
C ASP A 66 -8.09 -2.61 18.60
N ALA A 67 -7.07 -1.74 18.52
CA ALA A 67 -6.77 -0.94 17.34
C ALA A 67 -6.41 -1.77 16.09
N PHE A 68 -5.91 -2.99 16.25
CA PHE A 68 -5.36 -3.82 15.16
C PHE A 68 -6.17 -5.10 14.87
N ARG A 69 -7.27 -5.34 15.59
CA ARG A 69 -8.12 -6.51 15.34
C ARG A 69 -8.71 -6.54 13.94
N GLY A 70 -8.70 -7.71 13.30
CA GLY A 70 -9.29 -7.91 11.97
C GLY A 70 -8.55 -7.14 10.86
N MET A 71 -7.25 -6.88 11.02
CA MET A 71 -6.45 -6.33 9.93
C MET A 71 -6.38 -7.32 8.77
N THR A 72 -6.50 -6.82 7.54
CA THR A 72 -6.28 -7.63 6.34
C THR A 72 -4.79 -7.65 6.01
N TYR A 73 -4.29 -8.83 5.67
CA TYR A 73 -2.88 -9.05 5.32
C TYR A 73 -2.79 -9.52 3.87
N LYS A 74 -1.93 -8.89 3.09
CA LYS A 74 -1.56 -9.36 1.75
C LYS A 74 -0.40 -10.32 1.87
N GLU A 75 -0.51 -11.47 1.22
CA GLU A 75 0.46 -12.56 1.35
C GLU A 75 1.19 -12.83 0.02
N SER A 76 2.47 -13.19 0.13
CA SER A 76 3.29 -13.64 -0.99
C SER A 76 4.37 -14.60 -0.49
N SER A 77 4.91 -15.44 -1.36
CA SER A 77 5.99 -16.36 -1.01
C SER A 77 7.35 -15.90 -1.53
N SER A 78 8.42 -16.33 -0.88
CA SER A 78 9.79 -16.19 -1.39
C SER A 78 10.67 -17.37 -0.95
N ASP A 79 11.76 -17.60 -1.66
CA ASP A 79 12.72 -18.67 -1.33
C ASP A 79 13.59 -18.32 -0.12
N THR A 80 13.81 -17.03 0.10
CA THR A 80 14.67 -16.49 1.17
C THR A 80 13.97 -15.34 1.90
N LEU A 81 14.48 -14.98 3.09
CA LEU A 81 14.01 -13.81 3.85
C LEU A 81 14.47 -12.53 3.14
N PRO A 82 13.56 -11.71 2.57
CA PRO A 82 13.96 -10.56 1.77
C PRO A 82 14.27 -9.31 2.62
N PHE A 83 14.59 -9.49 3.89
CA PHE A 83 14.91 -8.40 4.80
C PHE A 83 16.21 -8.71 5.53
N LYS A 84 17.09 -7.71 5.65
CA LYS A 84 18.36 -7.88 6.39
C LYS A 84 18.14 -8.09 7.89
N ARG A 85 17.20 -7.36 8.48
CA ARG A 85 16.95 -7.31 9.93
C ARG A 85 15.49 -6.97 10.24
N MET A 86 15.07 -7.18 11.48
CA MET A 86 13.77 -6.71 11.99
C MET A 86 13.87 -5.27 12.52
N LEU A 87 12.94 -4.41 12.14
CA LEU A 87 12.89 -3.00 12.54
C LEU A 87 11.51 -2.63 13.08
N VAL A 88 11.47 -1.94 14.23
CA VAL A 88 10.27 -1.27 14.74
C VAL A 88 10.57 0.22 14.86
N LYS A 89 9.96 1.02 14.00
CA LYS A 89 10.22 2.46 13.84
C LYS A 89 9.00 3.26 14.28
N VAL A 90 9.25 4.37 14.97
CA VAL A 90 8.25 5.43 15.13
C VAL A 90 8.58 6.53 14.13
N LYS A 91 7.58 6.98 13.39
CA LYS A 91 7.68 8.00 12.35
C LYS A 91 6.56 9.03 12.54
N ARG A 92 6.74 10.21 11.93
CA ARG A 92 5.70 11.26 11.91
C ARG A 92 4.46 10.83 11.14
N ALA A 93 4.63 9.99 10.12
CA ALA A 93 3.57 9.42 9.31
C ALA A 93 3.99 8.02 8.80
N LEU A 94 3.02 7.16 8.49
CA LEU A 94 3.18 5.89 7.78
C LEU A 94 3.67 6.11 6.37
N THR A 95 3.12 7.11 5.68
CA THR A 95 3.56 7.56 4.35
C THR A 95 3.77 9.08 4.37
N PRO A 96 4.99 9.57 4.06
CA PRO A 96 5.26 11.00 3.96
C PRO A 96 4.34 11.67 2.96
N PHE A 97 3.67 12.74 3.38
CA PHE A 97 2.79 13.56 2.54
C PHE A 97 2.89 14.98 3.07
N ASP A 98 3.12 15.97 2.20
CA ASP A 98 3.54 17.31 2.64
C ASP A 98 2.40 18.13 3.24
N VAL A 99 1.16 17.71 3.02
CA VAL A 99 -0.02 18.33 3.60
C VAL A 99 -0.70 17.38 4.60
N PRO A 100 -1.27 17.89 5.70
CA PRO A 100 -2.08 17.08 6.59
C PRO A 100 -3.34 16.62 5.85
N VAL A 101 -3.56 15.31 5.82
CA VAL A 101 -4.77 14.71 5.23
C VAL A 101 -5.42 13.80 6.25
N LYS A 102 -6.72 14.02 6.48
CA LYS A 102 -7.51 13.16 7.36
C LYS A 102 -7.96 11.93 6.57
N VAL A 103 -7.36 10.78 6.87
CA VAL A 103 -7.82 9.49 6.35
C VAL A 103 -8.98 9.00 7.21
N SER A 104 -10.14 8.77 6.61
CA SER A 104 -11.30 8.15 7.28
C SER A 104 -11.98 7.14 6.36
N ALA A 105 -12.73 6.20 6.95
CA ALA A 105 -13.53 5.24 6.19
C ALA A 105 -14.55 5.93 5.26
N GLU A 106 -15.05 7.11 5.63
CA GLU A 106 -15.98 7.92 4.83
C GLU A 106 -15.31 8.52 3.59
N THR A 107 -14.00 8.76 3.64
CA THR A 107 -13.24 9.27 2.50
C THR A 107 -12.82 8.19 1.51
N ALA A 108 -13.02 6.92 1.85
CA ALA A 108 -12.52 5.81 1.07
C ALA A 108 -13.55 5.35 0.03
N ASN A 109 -13.26 5.62 -1.24
CA ASN A 109 -14.02 5.10 -2.36
C ASN A 109 -13.19 4.04 -3.05
N TYR A 110 -13.38 2.80 -2.62
CA TYR A 110 -12.65 1.65 -3.12
C TYR A 110 -13.24 1.15 -4.43
N LEU A 111 -12.37 0.90 -5.41
CA LEU A 111 -12.73 0.19 -6.63
C LEU A 111 -12.19 -1.24 -6.52
N PRO A 112 -13.06 -2.26 -6.50
CA PRO A 112 -12.62 -3.66 -6.48
C PRO A 112 -11.76 -3.99 -7.71
N PRO A 113 -10.76 -4.87 -7.60
CA PRO A 113 -9.91 -5.23 -8.74
C PRO A 113 -10.67 -5.74 -9.96
N ALA A 114 -11.69 -6.58 -9.76
CA ALA A 114 -12.53 -7.08 -10.83
C ALA A 114 -13.27 -5.94 -11.57
N GLN A 115 -13.67 -4.90 -10.84
CA GLN A 115 -14.32 -3.73 -11.43
C GLN A 115 -13.33 -2.89 -12.25
N LEU A 116 -12.09 -2.69 -11.75
CA LEU A 116 -11.04 -2.04 -12.53
C LEU A 116 -10.71 -2.83 -13.79
N LYS A 117 -10.54 -4.15 -13.68
CA LYS A 117 -10.30 -5.02 -14.83
C LYS A 117 -11.41 -4.88 -15.87
N HIS A 118 -12.66 -4.91 -15.44
CA HIS A 118 -13.80 -4.70 -16.34
C HIS A 118 -13.73 -3.35 -17.05
N TRP A 119 -13.45 -2.25 -16.32
CA TRP A 119 -13.31 -0.92 -16.92
C TRP A 119 -12.17 -0.84 -17.94
N LEU A 120 -11.06 -1.54 -17.71
CA LEU A 120 -9.95 -1.66 -18.65
C LEU A 120 -10.31 -2.50 -19.88
N ASP A 121 -10.99 -3.63 -19.68
CA ASP A 121 -11.47 -4.51 -20.76
C ASP A 121 -12.46 -3.78 -21.69
N THR A 122 -13.34 -2.95 -21.13
CA THR A 122 -14.33 -2.18 -21.89
C THR A 122 -13.84 -0.80 -22.34
N GLN A 123 -12.57 -0.46 -22.08
CA GLN A 123 -11.99 0.85 -22.40
C GLN A 123 -12.86 2.03 -21.92
N LYS A 124 -13.35 1.95 -20.68
CA LYS A 124 -14.13 3.05 -20.09
C LYS A 124 -13.27 4.32 -20.07
N ASP A 125 -13.88 5.46 -20.42
CA ASP A 125 -13.24 6.76 -20.28
C ASP A 125 -13.00 7.08 -18.79
N MET A 126 -11.74 7.00 -18.38
CA MET A 126 -11.26 7.24 -17.02
C MET A 126 -9.77 7.58 -17.03
N VAL A 127 -9.30 8.23 -15.97
CA VAL A 127 -7.88 8.40 -15.68
C VAL A 127 -7.45 7.31 -14.71
N LEU A 128 -6.61 6.39 -15.16
CA LEU A 128 -5.89 5.48 -14.26
C LEU A 128 -4.58 6.15 -13.86
N LEU A 129 -4.39 6.48 -12.58
CA LEU A 129 -3.25 7.24 -12.08
C LEU A 129 -2.33 6.37 -11.21
N ASP A 130 -1.12 6.15 -11.70
CA ASP A 130 -0.05 5.54 -10.90
C ASP A 130 0.50 6.58 -9.93
N THR A 131 0.37 6.30 -8.63
CA THR A 131 0.81 7.23 -7.59
C THR A 131 2.15 6.81 -6.98
N ARG A 132 2.87 5.94 -7.68
CA ARG A 132 4.18 5.45 -7.26
C ARG A 132 5.29 6.36 -7.73
N ASN A 133 6.48 6.16 -7.18
CA ASN A 133 7.66 6.87 -7.65
C ASN A 133 8.09 6.31 -9.02
N GLU A 134 8.80 7.12 -9.80
CA GLU A 134 9.29 6.80 -11.15
C GLU A 134 10.01 5.45 -11.20
N TYR A 135 10.94 5.19 -10.27
CA TYR A 135 11.67 3.91 -10.22
C TYR A 135 10.77 2.69 -10.00
N GLU A 136 9.58 2.85 -9.39
CA GLU A 136 8.62 1.74 -9.22
C GLU A 136 7.83 1.49 -10.51
N ILE A 137 7.59 2.56 -11.29
CA ILE A 137 6.86 2.54 -12.56
C ILE A 137 7.75 1.93 -13.65
N GLU A 138 9.05 2.25 -13.67
CA GLU A 138 10.05 1.67 -14.58
C GLU A 138 10.10 0.13 -14.50
N VAL A 139 9.82 -0.45 -13.33
CA VAL A 139 9.77 -1.91 -13.14
C VAL A 139 8.51 -2.53 -13.75
N GLY A 140 7.41 -1.78 -13.78
CA GLY A 140 6.15 -2.21 -14.36
C GLY A 140 4.97 -1.39 -13.89
N THR A 141 3.94 -1.25 -14.72
CA THR A 141 2.76 -0.41 -14.50
C THR A 141 1.57 -0.89 -15.33
N PHE A 142 0.37 -0.35 -15.10
CA PHE A 142 -0.75 -0.60 -16.01
C PHE A 142 -0.55 0.14 -17.34
N LYS A 143 -0.83 -0.54 -18.46
CA LYS A 143 -0.54 -0.06 -19.82
C LYS A 143 -1.08 1.33 -20.14
N THR A 144 -2.26 1.67 -19.62
CA THR A 144 -2.95 2.95 -19.89
C THR A 144 -2.83 3.92 -18.71
N ALA A 145 -1.97 3.65 -17.73
CA ALA A 145 -1.83 4.50 -16.56
C ALA A 145 -1.07 5.79 -16.89
N ALA A 146 -1.61 6.90 -16.41
CA ALA A 146 -0.90 8.16 -16.30
C ALA A 146 0.05 8.12 -15.10
N SER A 147 1.18 8.82 -15.22
CA SER A 147 2.18 9.02 -14.17
C SER A 147 2.44 10.51 -13.99
N LEU A 148 2.70 10.92 -12.75
CA LEU A 148 3.17 12.28 -12.44
C LEU A 148 4.71 12.37 -12.39
N ASN A 149 5.43 11.29 -12.70
CA ASN A 149 6.90 11.19 -12.69
C ASN A 149 7.52 11.65 -11.36
N LEU A 150 6.94 11.18 -10.25
CA LEU A 150 7.36 11.55 -8.91
C LEU A 150 8.69 10.88 -8.57
N LYS A 151 9.68 11.63 -8.10
CA LYS A 151 10.87 11.03 -7.49
C LYS A 151 10.55 10.58 -6.07
N HIS A 152 9.74 11.36 -5.38
CA HIS A 152 9.29 11.09 -4.03
C HIS A 152 7.78 11.32 -3.90
N PHE A 153 7.11 10.42 -3.18
CA PHE A 153 5.66 10.48 -2.98
C PHE A 153 5.16 11.82 -2.38
N CYS A 154 5.97 12.48 -1.57
CA CYS A 154 5.63 13.79 -1.01
C CYS A 154 5.42 14.87 -2.08
N GLU A 155 6.09 14.76 -3.23
CA GLU A 155 5.97 15.67 -4.37
C GLU A 155 4.59 15.60 -5.07
N PHE A 156 3.75 14.62 -4.72
CA PHE A 156 2.41 14.46 -5.30
C PHE A 156 1.57 15.74 -5.17
N THR A 157 1.67 16.43 -4.02
CA THR A 157 0.86 17.63 -3.73
C THR A 157 1.18 18.78 -4.68
N ASP A 158 2.43 18.87 -5.12
CA ASP A 158 2.89 19.88 -6.07
C ASP A 158 2.63 19.43 -7.50
N ALA A 159 2.87 18.15 -7.81
CA ALA A 159 2.70 17.63 -9.16
C ALA A 159 1.24 17.67 -9.65
N ILE A 160 0.26 17.53 -8.75
CA ILE A 160 -1.16 17.49 -9.14
C ILE A 160 -1.66 18.81 -9.74
N VAL A 161 -1.04 19.95 -9.41
CA VAL A 161 -1.49 21.27 -9.89
C VAL A 161 -1.28 21.43 -11.39
N HIS A 162 -0.46 20.57 -11.99
CA HIS A 162 -0.18 20.55 -13.41
C HIS A 162 -1.16 19.67 -14.20
N LEU A 163 -2.07 18.96 -13.53
CA LEU A 163 -3.10 18.20 -14.23
C LEU A 163 -4.15 19.14 -14.85
N PRO A 164 -4.62 18.85 -16.08
CA PRO A 164 -5.69 19.62 -16.70
C PRO A 164 -6.96 19.64 -15.84
N GLU A 165 -7.57 20.81 -15.66
CA GLU A 165 -8.84 20.97 -14.93
C GLU A 165 -9.97 20.06 -15.46
N ALA A 166 -9.96 19.75 -16.76
CA ALA A 166 -10.91 18.84 -17.39
C ALA A 166 -10.93 17.45 -16.72
N LEU A 167 -9.81 16.98 -16.17
CA LEU A 167 -9.72 15.68 -15.49
C LEU A 167 -10.53 15.65 -14.19
N LYS A 168 -10.84 16.80 -13.57
CA LYS A 168 -11.64 16.84 -12.33
C LYS A 168 -13.07 16.34 -12.49
N SER A 169 -13.58 16.35 -13.73
CA SER A 169 -14.92 15.84 -14.05
C SER A 169 -14.92 14.40 -14.57
N GLN A 170 -13.74 13.79 -14.75
CA GLN A 170 -13.63 12.38 -15.17
C GLN A 170 -13.46 11.47 -13.94
N PRO A 171 -13.84 10.18 -14.05
CA PRO A 171 -13.47 9.17 -13.07
C PRO A 171 -11.94 9.04 -13.01
N VAL A 172 -11.37 9.20 -11.82
CA VAL A 172 -9.95 8.99 -11.56
C VAL A 172 -9.79 7.78 -10.64
N VAL A 173 -9.08 6.76 -11.11
CA VAL A 173 -8.71 5.59 -10.31
C VAL A 173 -7.24 5.69 -9.94
N THR A 174 -6.96 5.80 -8.66
CA THR A 174 -5.59 5.84 -8.14
C THR A 174 -5.15 4.47 -7.66
N TYR A 175 -3.87 4.15 -7.82
CA TYR A 175 -3.32 2.92 -7.27
C TYR A 175 -1.84 3.07 -6.89
N CYS A 176 -1.42 2.19 -5.99
CA CYS A 176 -0.01 1.95 -5.70
C CYS A 176 0.17 0.46 -5.34
N THR A 177 1.37 0.05 -4.94
CA THR A 177 1.69 -1.35 -4.60
C THR A 177 0.65 -1.98 -3.67
N GLY A 178 0.45 -1.38 -2.49
CA GLY A 178 -0.40 -1.93 -1.45
C GLY A 178 -1.60 -1.07 -1.06
N GLY A 179 -1.88 0.05 -1.73
CA GLY A 179 -3.02 0.93 -1.42
C GLY A 179 -2.76 2.06 -0.42
N ILE A 180 -1.81 1.92 0.52
CA ILE A 180 -1.60 2.89 1.62
C ILE A 180 -1.40 4.36 1.19
N ARG A 181 -0.76 4.61 0.02
CA ARG A 181 -0.60 5.99 -0.50
C ARG A 181 -1.93 6.59 -0.95
N CYS A 182 -2.77 5.77 -1.58
CA CYS A 182 -4.05 6.18 -2.14
C CYS A 182 -5.02 6.63 -1.03
N GLU A 183 -4.86 6.10 0.19
CA GLU A 183 -5.63 6.52 1.37
C GLU A 183 -5.47 8.02 1.68
N LYS A 184 -4.32 8.62 1.36
CA LYS A 184 -4.09 10.07 1.46
C LYS A 184 -4.46 10.82 0.18
N ILE A 185 -4.27 10.19 -0.97
CA ILE A 185 -4.49 10.84 -2.26
C ILE A 185 -5.97 11.06 -2.54
N VAL A 186 -6.83 10.07 -2.29
CA VAL A 186 -8.26 10.18 -2.59
C VAL A 186 -8.92 11.37 -1.88
N PRO A 187 -8.82 11.52 -0.54
CA PRO A 187 -9.34 12.70 0.14
C PRO A 187 -8.69 14.00 -0.35
N PHE A 188 -7.37 14.00 -0.59
CA PHE A 188 -6.68 15.18 -1.11
C PHE A 188 -7.19 15.62 -2.50
N LEU A 189 -7.40 14.69 -3.43
CA LEU A 189 -7.96 15.00 -4.75
C LEU A 189 -9.39 15.52 -4.65
N ARG A 190 -10.21 14.97 -3.75
CA ARG A 190 -11.56 15.49 -3.49
C ARG A 190 -11.53 16.94 -2.99
N GLU A 191 -10.63 17.27 -2.07
CA GLU A 191 -10.43 18.66 -1.60
C GLU A 191 -9.98 19.60 -2.75
N LYS A 192 -9.26 19.07 -3.75
CA LYS A 192 -8.88 19.81 -4.97
C LYS A 192 -9.97 19.89 -6.04
N GLY A 193 -11.16 19.35 -5.77
CA GLY A 193 -12.35 19.47 -6.61
C GLY A 193 -12.54 18.33 -7.63
N PHE A 194 -11.80 17.22 -7.52
CA PHE A 194 -12.07 16.03 -8.31
C PHE A 194 -13.35 15.36 -7.80
N LYS A 195 -14.30 15.10 -8.72
CA LYS A 195 -15.66 14.64 -8.37
C LYS A 195 -15.72 13.14 -8.11
N GLU A 196 -15.11 12.36 -9.00
CA GLU A 196 -15.16 10.90 -8.98
C GLU A 196 -13.76 10.32 -8.81
N VAL A 197 -13.31 10.22 -7.56
CA VAL A 197 -11.99 9.65 -7.23
C VAL A 197 -12.17 8.32 -6.54
N TYR A 198 -11.48 7.31 -7.06
CA TYR A 198 -11.43 5.95 -6.53
C TYR A 198 -9.99 5.58 -6.18
N GLN A 199 -9.83 4.64 -5.25
CA GLN A 199 -8.58 3.91 -5.05
C GLN A 199 -8.77 2.43 -5.34
N LEU A 200 -7.81 1.82 -6.02
CA LEU A 200 -7.79 0.37 -6.23
C LEU A 200 -7.70 -0.35 -4.89
N GLU A 201 -8.74 -1.13 -4.57
CA GLU A 201 -8.82 -1.86 -3.31
C GLU A 201 -7.64 -2.84 -3.19
N GLY A 202 -6.87 -2.71 -2.11
CA GLY A 202 -5.70 -3.52 -1.85
C GLY A 202 -4.49 -3.25 -2.76
N GLY A 203 -4.60 -2.36 -3.75
CA GLY A 203 -3.53 -1.99 -4.67
C GLY A 203 -3.17 -3.08 -5.69
N ILE A 204 -1.99 -2.96 -6.30
CA ILE A 204 -1.49 -3.89 -7.33
C ILE A 204 -1.42 -5.33 -6.79
N LEU A 205 -1.02 -5.51 -5.53
CA LEU A 205 -0.90 -6.83 -4.91
C LEU A 205 -2.24 -7.58 -4.90
N GLN A 206 -3.33 -6.90 -4.54
CA GLN A 206 -4.67 -7.49 -4.54
C GLN A 206 -5.19 -7.69 -5.96
N TYR A 207 -4.87 -6.77 -6.88
CA TYR A 207 -5.20 -6.96 -8.29
C TYR A 207 -4.52 -8.19 -8.88
N PHE A 208 -3.25 -8.42 -8.57
CA PHE A 208 -2.58 -9.67 -8.95
C PHE A 208 -3.32 -10.86 -8.35
N HIS A 209 -3.59 -10.86 -7.05
CA HIS A 209 -4.35 -11.93 -6.41
C HIS A 209 -5.65 -12.28 -7.17
N ASP A 210 -6.52 -11.29 -7.41
CA ASP A 210 -7.88 -11.50 -7.92
C ASP A 210 -7.97 -11.62 -9.45
N CYS A 211 -7.13 -10.89 -10.18
CA CYS A 211 -7.27 -10.66 -11.62
C CYS A 211 -6.04 -11.11 -12.43
N GLY A 212 -4.97 -11.55 -11.78
CA GLY A 212 -3.69 -11.82 -12.45
C GLY A 212 -3.00 -10.52 -12.89
N GLU A 213 -2.21 -10.59 -13.97
CA GLU A 213 -1.45 -9.44 -14.49
C GLU A 213 -2.16 -8.78 -15.68
N ALA A 214 -3.46 -9.02 -15.89
CA ALA A 214 -4.19 -8.44 -17.01
C ALA A 214 -4.02 -6.92 -17.02
N HIS A 215 -3.65 -6.36 -18.18
CA HIS A 215 -3.35 -4.92 -18.40
C HIS A 215 -2.13 -4.36 -17.66
N PHE A 216 -1.44 -5.16 -16.84
CA PHE A 216 -0.20 -4.78 -16.17
C PHE A 216 1.00 -5.25 -16.98
N GLU A 217 1.95 -4.36 -17.24
CA GLU A 217 3.19 -4.66 -17.96
C GLU A 217 4.37 -4.63 -16.99
N GLY A 218 5.29 -5.59 -17.09
CA GLY A 218 6.46 -5.69 -16.22
C GLY A 218 6.19 -6.44 -14.91
N ALA A 219 6.74 -5.95 -13.80
CA ALA A 219 6.56 -6.51 -12.45
C ALA A 219 6.20 -5.42 -11.43
N CYS A 220 5.68 -5.80 -10.27
CA CYS A 220 5.33 -4.87 -9.22
C CYS A 220 6.50 -4.67 -8.25
N TYR A 221 7.04 -3.44 -8.15
CA TYR A 221 8.10 -3.13 -7.20
C TYR A 221 7.65 -3.35 -5.73
N VAL A 222 8.53 -3.96 -4.92
CA VAL A 222 8.34 -4.17 -3.48
C VAL A 222 9.55 -3.66 -2.69
N PHE A 223 9.28 -3.19 -1.47
CA PHE A 223 10.26 -2.47 -0.63
C PHE A 223 11.13 -3.41 0.21
N ASP A 224 11.68 -4.43 -0.44
CA ASP A 224 12.52 -5.47 0.17
C ASP A 224 13.49 -6.08 -0.87
N GLU A 225 14.32 -7.04 -0.46
CA GLU A 225 15.38 -7.59 -1.31
C GLU A 225 14.88 -8.38 -2.54
N ARG A 226 13.56 -8.63 -2.66
CA ARG A 226 12.98 -9.20 -3.89
C ARG A 226 13.01 -8.20 -5.04
N VAL A 227 13.03 -6.89 -4.74
CA VAL A 227 12.95 -5.76 -5.67
C VAL A 227 11.61 -5.68 -6.40
N SER A 228 11.10 -6.78 -6.94
CA SER A 228 9.83 -6.84 -7.66
C SER A 228 9.16 -8.20 -7.51
N ILE A 229 7.85 -8.25 -7.67
CA ILE A 229 7.07 -9.49 -7.72
C ILE A 229 6.14 -9.53 -8.93
N ARG A 230 5.79 -10.74 -9.36
CA ARG A 230 4.77 -11.03 -10.36
C ARG A 230 3.57 -11.73 -9.72
N LYS A 231 2.52 -11.95 -10.49
CA LYS A 231 1.39 -12.79 -10.08
C LYS A 231 1.83 -14.15 -9.56
N ALA A 232 2.83 -14.77 -10.20
CA ALA A 232 3.31 -16.10 -9.79
C ALA A 232 3.83 -16.14 -8.33
N ASP A 233 4.14 -14.98 -7.74
CA ASP A 233 4.69 -14.87 -6.38
C ASP A 233 3.60 -14.57 -5.32
N THR A 234 2.37 -14.23 -5.73
CA THR A 234 1.26 -13.95 -4.82
C THR A 234 0.50 -15.21 -4.44
N LEU A 235 0.10 -15.30 -3.16
CA LEU A 235 -0.62 -16.44 -2.59
C LEU A 235 -2.12 -16.20 -2.59
#